data_AF-A0A921SRU5-F1
#
_entry.id   AF-A0A921SRU5-F1
#
_cell.length_a   1.000
_cell.length_b   1.000
_cell.length_c   1.000
_cell.angle_alpha   90.00
_cell.angle_beta   90.00
_cell.angle_gamma   90.00
#
_symmetry.space_group_name_H-M   'P 1'
#
loop_
_entity.id
_entity.type
_entity.pdbx_description
1 polymer ?
#
loop_
_entity_poly.entity_id
_entity_poly.type
_entity_poly.pdbx_seq_one_letter_code
_entity_poly.pdbx_strand_id
1 'polypeptide(L)'
;MPTEQVSTGLDLSLVIAIAALVLSALSPLISALISGLFQIKEKTLEISAKQREQERDFYYRHRAEVIERYISTAGQAILSGRYYDFGNSMGEIYFYVDESLWPLLDNIAECFHNDKWFMAKGDFIKLCKELSSTEIRTQNKEQPQHTDTHQPKEI
;
A
#
# COMPACT_ATOMS: atom_id res chain seq x y z
N MET A 1 13.58 12.97 86.86
CA MET A 1 13.07 11.98 85.90
C MET A 1 12.79 12.72 84.59
N PRO A 2 13.75 12.79 83.66
CA PRO A 2 13.47 13.32 82.33
C PRO A 2 12.73 12.23 81.54
N THR A 3 11.57 12.57 81.00
CA THR A 3 10.86 11.74 80.02
C THR A 3 11.54 11.93 78.67
N GLU A 4 12.26 10.91 78.20
CA GLU A 4 12.78 10.85 76.84
C GLU A 4 11.62 10.93 75.84
N GLN A 5 11.63 11.97 75.01
CA GLN A 5 10.76 12.04 73.84
C GLN A 5 11.36 11.16 72.75
N VAL A 6 10.68 10.04 72.47
CA VAL A 6 11.02 9.15 71.36
C VAL A 6 10.69 9.86 70.05
N SER A 7 11.75 10.23 69.33
CA SER A 7 11.76 10.88 68.03
C SER A 7 11.27 9.94 66.93
N THR A 8 9.95 9.86 66.70
CA THR A 8 9.34 9.04 65.63
C THR A 8 9.28 9.75 64.27
N GLY A 9 9.56 11.06 64.21
CA GLY A 9 9.51 11.85 62.98
C GLY A 9 10.72 11.69 62.06
N LEU A 10 11.87 11.28 62.60
CA LEU A 10 13.11 11.06 61.83
C LEU A 10 13.03 9.77 61.02
N ASP A 11 12.42 8.71 61.56
CA ASP A 11 12.34 7.41 60.90
C ASP A 11 11.35 7.41 59.73
N LEU A 12 10.19 8.07 59.89
CA LEU A 12 9.19 8.14 58.82
C LEU A 12 9.68 8.97 57.64
N SER A 13 10.30 10.12 57.90
CA SER A 13 10.84 11.00 56.86
C SER A 13 12.01 10.33 56.11
N LEU A 14 12.85 9.58 56.83
CA LEU A 14 13.94 8.79 56.23
C LEU A 14 13.40 7.68 55.33
N VAL A 15 12.38 6.93 55.79
CA VAL A 15 11.74 5.87 54.98
C VAL A 15 11.10 6.46 53.73
N ILE A 16 10.39 7.59 53.85
CA ILE A 16 9.78 8.27 52.70
C ILE A 16 10.85 8.78 51.74
N ALA A 17 11.95 9.35 52.24
CA ALA A 17 13.05 9.85 51.40
C ALA A 17 13.75 8.71 50.63
N ILE A 18 13.99 7.57 51.28
CA ILE A 18 14.59 6.39 50.63
C ILE A 18 13.63 5.81 49.59
N ALA A 19 12.33 5.71 49.91
CA ALA A 19 11.32 5.24 48.97
C ALA A 19 11.20 6.18 47.75
N ALA A 20 11.21 7.49 47.97
CA ALA A 20 11.17 8.50 46.91
C ALA A 20 12.43 8.46 46.04
N LEU A 21 13.61 8.22 46.63
CA LEU A 21 14.87 8.05 45.92
C LEU A 21 14.83 6.83 45.00
N VAL A 22 14.34 5.70 45.51
CA VAL A 22 14.22 4.44 44.76
C VAL A 22 13.21 4.60 43.62
N LEU A 23 12.04 5.18 43.87
CA LEU A 23 11.02 5.44 42.85
C LEU A 23 11.51 6.43 41.79
N SER A 24 12.23 7.48 42.19
CA SER A 24 12.84 8.46 41.27
C SER A 24 13.92 7.83 40.39
N ALA A 25 14.69 6.87 40.91
CA ALA A 25 15.68 6.14 40.12
C ALA A 25 15.05 5.10 39.17
N LEU A 26 13.92 4.51 39.54
CA LEU A 26 13.19 3.52 38.73
C LEU A 26 12.32 4.14 37.64
N SER A 27 11.78 5.34 37.87
CA SER A 27 10.88 6.03 36.93
C SER A 27 11.48 6.22 35.53
N PRO A 28 12.74 6.71 35.39
CA PRO A 28 13.42 6.80 34.09
C PRO A 28 13.60 5.45 33.41
N LEU A 29 13.85 4.38 34.18
CA LEU A 29 14.10 3.04 33.66
C LEU A 29 12.82 2.41 33.07
N ILE A 30 11.70 2.54 33.79
CA ILE A 30 10.39 2.07 33.32
C ILE A 30 9.95 2.87 32.08
N SER A 31 10.13 4.19 32.12
CA SER A 31 9.76 5.08 31.01
C SER A 31 10.60 4.81 29.76
N ALA A 32 11.88 4.51 29.91
CA ALA A 32 12.76 4.11 28.80
C ALA A 32 12.37 2.74 28.20
N LEU A 33 12.01 1.76 29.03
CA LEU A 33 11.56 0.44 28.57
C LEU A 33 10.24 0.54 27.78
N ILE A 34 9.27 1.29 28.31
CA ILE A 34 7.98 1.53 27.64
C ILE A 34 8.22 2.24 26.31
N SER A 35 8.95 3.36 26.33
CA SER A 35 9.23 4.15 25.13
C SER A 35 9.95 3.33 24.05
N GLY A 36 10.93 2.51 24.43
CA GLY A 36 11.63 1.63 23.50
C GLY A 36 10.71 0.58 22.87
N LEU A 37 9.84 -0.05 23.67
CA LEU A 37 8.93 -1.11 23.20
C LEU A 37 7.81 -0.54 22.31
N PHE A 38 7.30 0.65 22.64
CA PHE A 38 6.34 1.38 21.80
C PHE A 38 6.97 1.83 20.48
N GLN A 39 8.18 2.41 20.49
CA GLN A 39 8.89 2.80 19.27
C GLN A 39 9.14 1.61 18.33
N ILE A 40 9.47 0.42 18.85
CA ILE A 40 9.67 -0.78 18.03
C ILE A 40 8.35 -1.24 17.39
N LYS A 41 7.25 -1.25 18.15
CA LYS A 41 5.94 -1.62 17.63
C LYS A 41 5.46 -0.65 16.55
N GLU A 42 5.63 0.65 16.79
CA GLU A 42 5.24 1.70 15.84
C GLU A 42 6.03 1.59 14.54
N LYS A 43 7.36 1.43 14.61
CA LYS A 43 8.20 1.21 13.42
C LYS A 43 7.81 -0.05 12.66
N THR A 44 7.43 -1.13 13.35
CA THR A 44 7.01 -2.37 12.70
C THR A 44 5.70 -2.19 11.94
N LEU A 45 4.73 -1.48 12.54
CA LEU A 45 3.47 -1.15 11.88
C LEU A 45 3.70 -0.26 10.65
N GLU A 46 4.54 0.77 10.78
CA GLU A 46 4.88 1.67 9.68
C GLU A 46 5.57 0.94 8.53
N ILE A 47 6.52 0.05 8.82
CA ILE A 47 7.19 -0.79 7.80
C ILE A 47 6.18 -1.69 7.10
N SER A 48 5.29 -2.33 7.85
CA SER A 48 4.27 -3.22 7.27
C SER A 48 3.25 -2.47 6.42
N ALA A 49 2.88 -1.24 6.80
CA ALA A 49 2.00 -0.38 6.00
C ALA A 49 2.69 0.04 4.70
N LYS A 50 3.95 0.49 4.76
CA LYS A 50 4.75 0.83 3.59
C LYS A 50 4.95 -0.35 2.64
N GLN A 51 5.17 -1.55 3.16
CA GLN A 51 5.27 -2.76 2.34
C GLN A 51 3.97 -3.06 1.61
N ARG A 52 2.82 -2.98 2.30
CA ARG A 52 1.50 -3.17 1.67
C ARG A 52 1.21 -2.12 0.60
N GLU A 53 1.58 -0.87 0.83
CA GLU A 53 1.45 0.19 -0.17
C GLU A 53 2.33 -0.10 -1.39
N GLN A 54 3.58 -0.50 -1.19
CA GLN A 54 4.49 -0.87 -2.29
C GLN A 54 3.98 -2.07 -3.09
N GLU A 55 3.47 -3.11 -2.43
CA GLU A 55 2.87 -4.28 -3.08
C GLU A 55 1.62 -3.88 -3.89
N ARG A 56 0.78 -3.01 -3.33
CA ARG A 56 -0.42 -2.50 -4.00
C ARG A 56 -0.05 -1.66 -5.24
N ASP A 57 0.93 -0.78 -5.11
CA ASP A 57 1.40 0.06 -6.21
C ASP A 57 2.06 -0.77 -7.30
N PHE A 58 2.82 -1.80 -6.93
CA PHE A 58 3.38 -2.77 -7.87
C PHE A 58 2.27 -3.51 -8.61
N TYR A 59 1.26 -4.00 -7.90
CA TYR A 59 0.11 -4.68 -8.49
C TYR A 59 -0.62 -3.78 -9.50
N TYR A 60 -0.96 -2.55 -9.13
CA TYR A 60 -1.67 -1.64 -10.03
C TYR A 60 -0.84 -1.24 -11.25
N ARG A 61 0.46 -1.00 -11.06
CA ARG A 61 1.37 -0.68 -12.18
C ARG A 61 1.49 -1.86 -13.14
N HIS A 62 1.70 -3.06 -12.61
CA HIS A 62 1.84 -4.24 -13.44
C HIS A 62 0.53 -4.62 -14.13
N ARG A 63 -0.61 -4.47 -13.44
CA ARG A 63 -1.95 -4.58 -14.03
C ARG A 63 -2.11 -3.65 -15.24
N ALA A 64 -1.73 -2.38 -15.11
CA ALA A 64 -1.82 -1.43 -16.22
C ALA A 64 -0.91 -1.85 -17.39
N GLU A 65 0.32 -2.28 -17.10
CA GLU A 65 1.28 -2.75 -18.11
C GLU A 65 0.75 -3.95 -18.90
N VAL A 66 0.24 -4.98 -18.22
CA VAL A 66 -0.32 -6.18 -18.87
C VAL A 66 -1.51 -5.82 -19.75
N ILE A 67 -2.41 -4.97 -19.26
CA ILE A 67 -3.58 -4.53 -20.03
C ILE A 67 -3.17 -3.71 -21.26
N GLU A 68 -2.25 -2.75 -21.10
CA GLU A 68 -1.75 -1.95 -22.22
C GLU A 68 -1.02 -2.82 -23.27
N ARG A 69 -0.22 -3.79 -22.81
CA ARG A 69 0.46 -4.74 -23.67
C ARG A 69 -0.51 -5.59 -24.46
N TYR A 70 -1.55 -6.12 -23.81
CA TYR A 70 -2.59 -6.89 -24.49
C TYR A 70 -3.31 -6.03 -25.54
N ILE A 71 -3.77 -4.84 -25.18
CA ILE A 71 -4.48 -3.94 -26.10
C ILE A 71 -3.60 -3.58 -27.31
N SER A 72 -2.32 -3.27 -27.06
CA SER A 72 -1.37 -2.92 -28.13
C SER A 72 -1.13 -4.08 -29.08
N THR A 73 -0.84 -5.27 -28.54
CA THR A 73 -0.55 -6.48 -29.34
C THR A 73 -1.79 -7.00 -30.08
N ALA A 74 -2.96 -7.02 -29.43
CA ALA A 74 -4.24 -7.38 -30.07
C ALA A 74 -4.61 -6.39 -31.19
N GLY A 75 -4.47 -5.08 -30.94
CA GLY A 75 -4.72 -4.06 -31.95
C GLY A 75 -3.80 -4.20 -33.17
N GLN A 76 -2.51 -4.46 -32.95
CA GLN A 76 -1.56 -4.73 -34.03
C GLN A 76 -1.89 -6.02 -34.78
N ALA A 77 -2.28 -7.08 -34.07
CA ALA A 77 -2.64 -8.35 -34.69
C ALA A 77 -3.90 -8.24 -35.54
N ILE A 78 -4.91 -7.46 -35.12
CA ILE A 78 -6.11 -7.16 -35.92
C ILE A 78 -5.76 -6.40 -37.20
N LEU A 79 -4.85 -5.42 -37.12
CA LEU A 79 -4.51 -4.55 -38.25
C LEU A 79 -3.54 -5.22 -39.25
N SER A 80 -2.56 -5.95 -38.75
CA SER A 80 -1.43 -6.46 -39.55
C SER A 80 -1.47 -7.96 -39.80
N GLY A 81 -2.35 -8.70 -39.12
CA GLY A 81 -2.40 -10.17 -39.17
C GLY A 81 -1.19 -10.85 -38.50
N ARG A 82 -0.32 -10.11 -37.80
CA ARG A 82 0.82 -10.68 -37.07
C ARG A 82 0.43 -10.96 -35.62
N TYR A 83 0.32 -12.24 -35.25
CA TYR A 83 -0.24 -12.68 -33.97
C TYR A 83 0.78 -13.30 -33.00
N TYR A 84 2.09 -13.32 -33.33
CA TYR A 84 3.12 -13.90 -32.46
C TYR A 84 3.16 -13.22 -31.08
N ASP A 85 3.15 -11.89 -31.06
CA ASP A 85 3.19 -11.12 -29.81
C ASP A 85 1.84 -11.12 -29.06
N PHE A 86 0.73 -11.38 -29.77
CA PHE A 86 -0.60 -11.52 -29.17
C PHE A 86 -0.70 -12.78 -28.33
N GLY A 87 -0.19 -13.92 -28.81
CA GLY A 87 -0.19 -15.17 -28.03
C GLY A 87 0.54 -15.02 -26.69
N ASN A 88 1.63 -14.25 -26.65
CA ASN A 88 2.40 -14.00 -25.42
C ASN A 88 1.66 -13.13 -24.41
N SER A 89 0.84 -12.16 -24.86
CA SER A 89 0.08 -11.27 -23.97
C SER A 89 -1.27 -11.85 -23.56
N MET A 90 -1.80 -12.82 -24.31
CA MET A 90 -3.14 -13.39 -24.10
C MET A 90 -3.27 -14.19 -22.81
N GLY A 91 -2.20 -14.83 -22.31
CA GLY A 91 -2.28 -15.56 -21.04
C GLY A 91 -2.34 -14.64 -19.82
N GLU A 92 -1.55 -13.56 -19.84
CA GLU A 92 -1.35 -12.68 -18.68
C GLU A 92 -2.60 -11.85 -18.36
N ILE A 93 -3.37 -11.45 -19.38
CA ILE A 93 -4.53 -10.56 -19.24
C ILE A 93 -5.62 -11.11 -18.29
N TYR A 94 -5.82 -12.44 -18.26
CA TYR A 94 -6.86 -13.09 -17.45
C TYR A 94 -6.65 -12.92 -15.94
N PHE A 95 -5.42 -12.69 -15.48
CA PHE A 95 -5.12 -12.46 -14.07
C PHE A 95 -5.52 -11.06 -13.58
N TYR A 96 -5.77 -10.12 -14.49
CA TYR A 96 -5.88 -8.69 -14.17
C TYR A 96 -7.21 -8.05 -14.60
N VAL A 97 -8.05 -8.81 -15.29
CA VAL A 97 -9.37 -8.38 -15.78
C VAL A 97 -10.48 -9.16 -15.09
N ASP A 98 -11.62 -8.50 -14.92
CA ASP A 98 -12.81 -9.10 -14.33
C ASP A 98 -13.34 -10.26 -15.20
N GLU A 99 -13.87 -11.30 -14.54
CA GLU A 99 -14.42 -12.49 -15.21
C GLU A 99 -15.54 -12.14 -16.21
N SER A 100 -16.28 -11.05 -15.96
CA SER A 100 -17.30 -10.54 -16.88
C SER A 100 -16.75 -10.16 -18.27
N LEU A 101 -15.45 -9.88 -18.39
CA LEU A 101 -14.79 -9.55 -19.65
C LEU A 101 -14.16 -10.76 -20.35
N TRP A 102 -14.07 -11.92 -19.69
CA TRP A 102 -13.48 -13.12 -20.27
C TRP A 102 -14.17 -13.58 -21.57
N PRO A 103 -15.51 -13.54 -21.70
CA PRO A 103 -16.15 -13.90 -22.97
C PRO A 103 -15.69 -13.03 -24.15
N LEU A 104 -15.34 -11.76 -23.92
CA LEU A 104 -14.79 -10.89 -24.97
C LEU A 104 -13.36 -11.31 -25.35
N LEU A 105 -12.55 -11.68 -24.36
CA LEU A 105 -11.18 -12.17 -24.59
C LEU A 105 -11.19 -13.49 -25.35
N ASP A 106 -12.06 -14.42 -24.95
CA ASP A 106 -12.22 -15.73 -25.57
C ASP A 106 -12.68 -15.58 -27.02
N ASN A 107 -13.66 -14.72 -27.30
CA ASN A 107 -14.11 -14.47 -28.67
C ASN A 107 -13.02 -13.85 -29.55
N ILE A 108 -12.23 -12.91 -29.01
CA ILE A 108 -11.09 -12.32 -29.72
C ILE A 108 -10.08 -13.42 -30.05
N ALA A 109 -9.72 -14.23 -29.07
CA ALA A 109 -8.80 -15.36 -29.22
C ALA A 109 -9.29 -16.38 -30.25
N GLU A 110 -10.57 -16.74 -30.22
CA GLU A 110 -11.20 -17.64 -31.19
C GLU A 110 -11.14 -17.06 -32.60
N CYS A 111 -11.39 -15.76 -32.78
CA CYS A 111 -11.25 -15.10 -34.06
C CYS A 111 -9.82 -15.18 -34.60
N PHE A 112 -8.82 -15.04 -33.73
CA PHE A 112 -7.41 -15.21 -34.11
C PHE A 112 -7.06 -16.66 -34.45
N HIS A 113 -7.53 -17.63 -33.66
CA HIS A 113 -7.30 -19.05 -33.91
C HIS A 113 -7.88 -19.52 -35.25
N ASN A 114 -8.99 -18.92 -35.67
CA ASN A 114 -9.68 -19.25 -36.92
C ASN A 114 -9.23 -18.40 -38.13
N ASP A 115 -8.11 -17.66 -38.03
CA ASP A 115 -7.62 -16.75 -39.09
C ASP A 115 -8.65 -15.68 -39.53
N LYS A 116 -9.57 -15.31 -38.61
CA LYS A 116 -10.63 -14.31 -38.81
C LYS A 116 -10.37 -13.05 -37.98
N TRP A 117 -9.12 -12.57 -37.96
CA TRP A 117 -8.69 -11.43 -37.12
C TRP A 117 -9.51 -10.15 -37.35
N PHE A 118 -10.02 -9.91 -38.56
CA PHE A 118 -10.87 -8.74 -38.83
C PHE A 118 -12.21 -8.79 -38.05
N MET A 119 -12.74 -9.99 -37.79
CA MET A 119 -13.98 -10.18 -37.05
C MET A 119 -13.82 -9.84 -35.56
N ALA A 120 -12.60 -9.99 -35.01
CA ALA A 120 -12.28 -9.65 -33.63
C ALA A 120 -12.40 -8.14 -33.33
N LYS A 121 -12.43 -7.28 -34.35
CA LYS A 121 -12.42 -5.82 -34.19
C LYS A 121 -13.60 -5.31 -33.35
N GLY A 122 -14.79 -5.89 -33.51
CA GLY A 122 -15.98 -5.50 -32.77
C GLY A 122 -15.81 -5.73 -31.26
N ASP A 123 -15.45 -6.97 -30.91
CA ASP A 123 -15.24 -7.37 -29.52
C ASP A 123 -14.03 -6.68 -28.89
N PHE A 124 -12.96 -6.45 -29.67
CA PHE A 124 -11.80 -5.66 -29.23
C PHE A 124 -12.17 -4.22 -28.87
N ILE A 125 -12.96 -3.53 -29.69
CA ILE A 125 -13.42 -2.16 -29.38
C ILE A 125 -14.29 -2.17 -28.14
N LYS A 126 -15.16 -3.17 -27.98
CA LYS A 126 -16.01 -3.32 -26.80
C LYS A 126 -15.18 -3.52 -25.54
N LEU A 127 -14.20 -4.43 -25.58
CA LEU A 127 -13.26 -4.67 -24.49
C LEU A 127 -12.51 -3.38 -24.09
N CYS A 128 -11.97 -2.62 -25.05
CA CYS A 128 -11.31 -1.35 -24.77
C CYS A 128 -12.22 -0.33 -24.07
N LYS A 129 -13.51 -0.28 -24.43
CA LYS A 129 -14.49 0.60 -23.78
C LYS A 129 -14.77 0.17 -22.34
N GLU A 130 -15.02 -1.11 -22.11
CA GLU A 130 -15.26 -1.65 -20.76
C GLU A 130 -14.04 -1.43 -19.84
N LEU A 131 -12.84 -1.73 -20.35
CA LEU A 131 -11.59 -1.49 -19.63
C LEU A 131 -11.35 0.00 -19.35
N SER A 132 -11.73 0.91 -20.26
CA SER A 132 -11.61 2.35 -20.00
C SER A 132 -12.59 2.88 -18.95
N SER A 133 -13.73 2.20 -18.78
CA SER A 133 -14.75 2.55 -17.78
C SER A 133 -14.43 1.99 -16.39
N THR A 134 -13.71 0.88 -16.36
CA THR A 134 -13.11 0.34 -15.13
C THR A 134 -11.93 1.26 -14.79
N GLU A 135 -11.76 1.68 -13.54
CA GLU A 135 -10.71 2.64 -13.12
C GLU A 135 -9.27 2.09 -13.26
N ILE A 136 -8.81 1.74 -14.45
CA ILE A 136 -7.47 1.19 -14.70
C ILE A 136 -6.40 2.28 -14.49
N ARG A 137 -6.77 3.58 -14.54
CA ARG A 137 -5.86 4.72 -14.38
C ARG A 137 -6.17 5.67 -13.21
N THR A 138 -7.31 5.55 -12.53
CA THR A 138 -7.85 6.66 -11.72
C THR A 138 -7.71 6.56 -10.21
N GLN A 139 -7.14 5.49 -9.64
CA GLN A 139 -6.98 5.39 -8.17
C GLN A 139 -5.77 6.15 -7.60
N ASN A 140 -5.03 6.90 -8.40
CA ASN A 140 -3.89 7.73 -7.94
C ASN A 140 -4.28 9.20 -7.64
N LYS A 141 -5.41 9.43 -6.96
CA LYS A 141 -5.89 10.79 -6.62
C LYS A 141 -5.78 11.19 -5.15
N GLU A 142 -5.07 10.40 -4.34
CA GLU A 142 -4.63 10.84 -3.00
C GLU A 142 -3.11 11.06 -3.02
N GLN A 143 -2.65 12.04 -3.82
CA GLN A 143 -1.37 12.66 -3.54
C GLN A 143 -1.52 13.48 -2.25
N PRO A 144 -0.70 13.25 -1.20
CA PRO A 144 -0.70 14.13 -0.04
C PRO A 144 -0.33 15.54 -0.50
N GLN A 145 -1.26 16.48 -0.30
CA GLN A 145 -0.99 17.91 -0.44
C GLN A 145 0.21 18.23 0.44
N HIS A 146 1.31 18.64 -0.18
CA HIS A 146 2.42 19.30 0.49
C HIS A 146 1.84 20.57 1.11
N THR A 147 1.60 20.56 2.42
CA THR A 147 1.32 21.78 3.17
C THR A 147 2.60 22.61 3.16
N ASP A 148 2.66 23.57 2.25
CA ASP A 148 3.62 24.67 2.32
C ASP A 148 3.32 25.47 3.58
N THR A 149 4.07 25.19 4.64
CA THR A 149 4.13 26.01 5.84
C THR A 149 4.75 27.34 5.45
N HIS A 150 3.90 28.35 5.23
CA HIS A 150 4.30 29.75 5.19
C HIS A 150 5.07 30.10 6.47
N GLN A 151 6.38 30.29 6.35
CA GLN A 151 7.15 31.05 7.35
C GLN A 151 6.69 32.52 7.31
N PRO A 152 6.36 33.14 8.46
CA PRO A 152 6.18 34.58 8.51
C PRO A 152 7.55 35.27 8.37
N LYS A 153 7.65 36.19 7.41
CA LYS A 153 8.73 37.19 7.36
C LYS A 153 8.51 38.17 8.52
N GLU A 154 9.43 38.19 9.47
CA GLU A 154 9.57 39.32 10.38
C GLU A 154 10.09 40.53 9.58
N ILE A 155 9.38 41.66 9.70
CA ILE A 155 9.88 43.02 9.48
C ILE A 155 9.46 43.82 10.70
#